data_AF-J1SNA0-F1
#
_entry.id   AF-J1SNA0-F1
#
_cell.length_a   1.000
_cell.length_b   1.000
_cell.length_c   1.000
_cell.angle_alpha   90.00
_cell.angle_beta   90.00
_cell.angle_gamma   90.00
#
_symmetry.space_group_name_H-M   'P 1'
#
loop_
_entity.id
_entity.type
_entity.pdbx_description
1 polymer ?
#
loop_
_entity_poly.entity_id
_entity_poly.type
_entity_poly.pdbx_seq_one_letter_code
_entity_poly.pdbx_strand_id
1 'polypeptide(L)'
;MPCPICSGTQGWNPISKTSSGPLSTLPPGTERIQRELDRNEEAQRTDQREQDGSEVKSVELERLIAEGITLLERRNSFEFMRDYGADFFEAETGSAWRPRTGSKVSHANMTAAMIDSKDFLAAHRHAENEVMIPKGTRIAFAGGMEYNDHARIWKKLDQAHAKYAGMVLLHGGAPKGAERIAAC
;
A
#
# COMPACT_ATOMS: atom_id res chain seq x y z
N MET A 1 -50.40 -21.75 29.27
CA MET A 1 -49.26 -22.39 28.56
C MET A 1 -49.67 -22.63 27.11
N PRO A 2 -48.81 -22.62 26.07
CA PRO A 2 -47.58 -21.88 25.74
C PRO A 2 -47.72 -20.99 24.46
N CYS A 3 -46.57 -20.52 23.95
CA CYS A 3 -46.21 -19.37 23.08
C CYS A 3 -46.87 -19.19 21.67
N PRO A 4 -46.97 -17.93 21.18
CA PRO A 4 -47.21 -17.53 19.78
C PRO A 4 -45.89 -17.37 19.00
N ILE A 5 -45.93 -17.50 17.67
CA ILE A 5 -44.99 -17.00 16.61
C ILE A 5 -44.99 -18.03 15.47
N CYS A 6 -45.55 -17.65 14.31
CA CYS A 6 -45.19 -18.07 12.93
C CYS A 6 -46.40 -17.96 11.98
N SER A 7 -46.64 -16.77 11.41
CA SER A 7 -47.27 -16.66 10.07
C SER A 7 -47.23 -15.20 9.60
N GLY A 8 -46.32 -14.90 8.68
CA GLY A 8 -46.25 -13.56 8.07
C GLY A 8 -44.98 -13.29 7.30
N THR A 9 -44.55 -14.19 6.41
CA THR A 9 -43.52 -13.89 5.42
C THR A 9 -44.12 -12.99 4.33
N GLN A 10 -44.14 -11.68 4.57
CA GLN A 10 -44.20 -10.68 3.52
C GLN A 10 -42.79 -10.12 3.29
N GLY A 11 -42.44 -10.00 2.01
CA GLY A 11 -41.07 -9.88 1.53
C GLY A 11 -40.31 -8.70 2.14
N TRP A 12 -39.16 -9.03 2.71
CA TRP A 12 -38.07 -8.07 2.90
C TRP A 12 -37.61 -7.60 1.53
N ASN A 13 -38.03 -6.40 1.14
CA ASN A 13 -37.43 -5.67 0.05
C ASN A 13 -36.41 -4.71 0.69
N PRO A 14 -35.08 -4.93 0.58
CA PRO A 14 -34.11 -3.99 1.09
C PRO A 14 -34.08 -2.81 0.14
N ILE A 15 -34.94 -1.82 0.38
CA ILE A 15 -34.75 -0.48 -0.17
C ILE A 15 -33.43 -0.01 0.44
N SER A 16 -32.40 0.04 -0.40
CA SER A 16 -31.11 0.64 -0.13
C SER A 16 -31.32 2.10 0.29
N LYS A 17 -31.51 2.33 1.59
CA LYS A 17 -31.33 3.65 2.19
C LYS A 17 -29.83 3.92 2.25
N THR A 18 -29.21 4.18 1.10
CA THR A 18 -28.10 5.12 1.07
C THR A 18 -28.72 6.49 1.33
N SER A 19 -28.94 6.83 2.61
CA SER A 19 -29.21 8.20 3.02
C SER A 19 -27.94 9.00 2.76
N SER A 20 -27.74 9.38 1.51
CA SER A 20 -26.87 10.46 1.09
C SER A 20 -27.46 11.78 1.63
N GLY A 21 -27.35 11.97 2.94
CA GLY A 21 -27.55 13.26 3.60
C GLY A 21 -26.35 14.18 3.34
N PRO A 22 -26.47 15.49 3.63
CA PRO A 22 -25.57 16.54 3.14
C PRO A 22 -24.14 16.53 3.71
N LEU A 23 -23.73 15.49 4.44
CA LEU A 23 -22.33 15.23 4.78
C LEU A 23 -21.53 14.68 3.57
N SER A 24 -21.89 15.09 2.37
CA SER A 24 -21.28 14.68 1.11
C SER A 24 -20.26 15.71 0.59
N THR A 25 -19.98 16.78 1.32
CA THR A 25 -19.18 17.92 0.86
C THR A 25 -17.89 18.19 1.65
N LEU A 26 -17.34 17.21 2.36
CA LEU A 26 -15.94 17.28 2.80
C LEU A 26 -15.06 16.44 1.87
N PRO A 27 -14.76 16.94 0.65
CA PRO A 27 -13.36 16.94 0.19
C PRO A 27 -13.01 18.14 -0.74
N PRO A 28 -12.14 19.05 -0.28
CA PRO A 28 -10.94 19.43 -1.07
C PRO A 28 -9.67 19.66 -0.23
N GLY A 29 -9.75 19.58 1.10
CA GLY A 29 -8.66 19.95 2.01
C GLY A 29 -7.54 18.91 2.09
N THR A 30 -7.88 17.65 2.34
CA THR A 30 -6.91 16.56 2.57
C THR A 30 -6.10 16.21 1.33
N GLU A 31 -6.72 16.12 0.14
CA GLU A 31 -6.01 15.87 -1.13
C GLU A 31 -5.06 17.01 -1.51
N ARG A 32 -5.41 18.26 -1.17
CA ARG A 32 -4.50 19.40 -1.35
C ARG A 32 -3.30 19.28 -0.42
N ILE A 33 -3.53 18.96 0.85
CA ILE A 33 -2.46 18.75 1.84
C ILE A 33 -1.58 17.58 1.44
N GLN A 34 -2.14 16.51 0.89
CA GLN A 34 -1.35 15.39 0.39
C GLN A 34 -0.41 15.83 -0.74
N ARG A 35 -0.88 16.61 -1.72
CA ARG A 35 -0.02 17.17 -2.77
C ARG A 35 1.02 18.18 -2.26
N GLU A 36 0.76 18.85 -1.14
CA GLU A 36 1.75 19.70 -0.47
C GLU A 36 2.82 18.83 0.23
N LEU A 37 2.41 17.75 0.90
CA LEU A 37 3.31 16.76 1.51
C LEU A 37 4.20 16.09 0.47
N ASP A 38 3.65 15.64 -0.65
CA ASP A 38 4.42 14.96 -1.71
C ASP A 38 5.50 15.91 -2.28
N ARG A 39 5.17 17.18 -2.49
CA ARG A 39 6.13 18.21 -2.93
C ARG A 39 7.19 18.51 -1.87
N ASN A 40 6.81 18.58 -0.60
CA ASN A 40 7.75 18.78 0.49
C ASN A 40 8.71 17.59 0.64
N GLU A 41 8.23 16.36 0.47
CA GLU A 41 9.07 15.15 0.48
C GLU A 41 10.07 15.16 -0.67
N GLU A 42 9.64 15.52 -1.88
CA GLU A 42 10.54 15.65 -3.04
C GLU A 42 11.60 16.74 -2.81
N ALA A 43 11.21 17.87 -2.21
CA ALA A 43 12.13 18.93 -1.83
C ALA A 43 13.15 18.45 -0.78
N GLN A 44 12.71 17.75 0.28
CA GLN A 44 13.60 17.18 1.29
C GLN A 44 14.58 16.16 0.68
N ARG A 45 14.13 15.29 -0.23
CA ARG A 45 14.99 14.31 -0.92
C ARG A 45 16.02 14.98 -1.81
N THR A 46 15.64 16.06 -2.48
CA THR A 46 16.54 16.83 -3.35
C THR A 46 17.59 17.53 -2.50
N ASP A 47 17.16 18.23 -1.45
CA ASP A 47 18.06 18.96 -0.57
C ASP A 47 19.04 18.03 0.17
N GLN A 48 18.59 16.85 0.63
CA GLN A 48 19.48 15.81 1.19
C GLN A 48 20.58 15.35 0.22
N ARG A 49 20.30 15.29 -1.09
CA ARG A 49 21.29 14.89 -2.12
C ARG A 49 22.28 16.01 -2.43
N GLU A 50 21.86 17.25 -2.26
CA GLU A 50 22.65 18.46 -2.52
C GLU A 50 23.45 18.93 -1.29
N GLN A 51 23.38 18.21 -0.17
CA GLN A 51 24.11 18.56 1.05
C GLN A 51 25.62 18.61 0.79
N ASP A 52 26.20 19.78 1.07
CA ASP A 52 27.63 20.07 0.97
C ASP A 52 28.29 20.25 2.35
N GLY A 53 27.51 20.09 3.42
CA GLY A 53 27.94 20.30 4.81
C GLY A 53 27.96 21.77 5.24
N SER A 54 27.47 22.70 4.41
CA SER A 54 27.32 24.09 4.80
C SER A 54 26.18 24.29 5.80
N GLU A 55 26.36 25.24 6.71
CA GLU A 55 25.31 25.62 7.68
C GLU A 55 24.03 26.08 6.96
N VAL A 56 24.17 26.79 5.84
CA VAL A 56 23.04 27.25 5.03
C VAL A 56 22.21 26.06 4.54
N LYS A 57 22.84 25.04 3.96
CA LYS A 57 22.14 23.83 3.51
C LYS A 57 21.53 23.02 4.64
N SER A 58 22.17 22.99 5.80
CA SER A 58 21.58 22.36 7.00
C SER A 58 20.30 23.08 7.44
N VAL A 59 20.32 24.40 7.51
CA VAL A 59 19.16 25.21 7.92
C VAL A 59 18.02 25.14 6.91
N GLU A 60 18.33 25.10 5.61
CA GLU A 60 17.33 24.88 4.55
C GLU A 60 16.58 23.54 4.75
N LEU A 61 17.32 22.46 5.04
CA LEU A 61 16.74 21.15 5.33
C LEU A 61 15.86 21.18 6.59
N GLU A 62 16.34 21.78 7.68
CA GLU A 62 15.58 21.92 8.93
C GLU A 62 14.25 22.67 8.70
N ARG A 63 14.26 23.71 7.85
CA ARG A 63 13.04 24.44 7.50
C ARG A 63 12.04 23.57 6.75
N LEU A 64 12.51 22.77 5.79
CA LEU A 64 11.67 21.82 5.05
C LEU A 64 11.06 20.75 5.96
N ILE A 65 11.83 20.26 6.94
CA ILE A 65 11.36 19.30 7.94
C ILE A 65 10.27 19.93 8.82
N ALA A 66 10.48 21.14 9.32
CA ALA A 66 9.50 21.85 10.14
C ALA A 66 8.19 22.13 9.38
N GLU A 67 8.29 22.50 8.09
CA GLU A 67 7.13 22.64 7.20
C GLU A 67 6.41 21.30 7.01
N GLY A 68 7.16 20.21 6.78
CA GLY A 68 6.62 18.86 6.65
C GLY A 68 5.83 18.42 7.89
N ILE A 69 6.37 18.66 9.09
CA ILE A 69 5.69 18.39 10.37
C ILE A 69 4.36 19.15 10.44
N THR A 70 4.37 20.44 10.10
CA THR A 70 3.16 21.29 10.12
C THR A 70 2.09 20.76 9.14
N LEU A 71 2.48 20.33 7.95
CA LEU A 71 1.57 19.74 6.96
C LEU A 71 0.97 18.41 7.44
N LEU A 72 1.78 17.57 8.12
CA LEU A 72 1.31 16.31 8.72
C LEU A 72 0.28 16.57 9.83
N GLU A 73 0.54 17.53 10.72
CA GLU A 73 -0.40 17.92 11.78
C GLU A 73 -1.71 18.45 11.21
N ARG A 74 -1.64 19.25 10.14
CA ARG A 74 -2.81 19.75 9.42
C ARG A 74 -3.63 18.61 8.83
N ARG A 75 -3.00 17.63 8.17
CA ARG A 75 -3.68 16.42 7.67
C ARG A 75 -4.36 15.66 8.81
N ASN A 76 -3.62 15.39 9.88
CA ASN A 76 -4.12 14.62 11.03
C ASN A 76 -5.34 15.30 11.67
N SER A 77 -5.35 16.64 11.74
CA SER A 77 -6.49 17.41 12.24
C SER A 77 -7.75 17.21 11.37
N PHE A 78 -7.61 17.22 10.04
CA PHE A 78 -8.74 16.94 9.13
C PHE A 78 -9.25 15.51 9.23
N GLU A 79 -8.34 14.54 9.35
CA GLU A 79 -8.71 13.14 9.54
C GLU A 79 -9.43 12.94 10.88
N PHE A 80 -8.97 13.59 11.95
CA PHE A 80 -9.62 13.56 13.26
C PHE A 80 -11.04 14.15 13.21
N MET A 81 -11.21 15.33 12.59
CA MET A 81 -12.54 15.93 12.42
C MET A 81 -13.49 15.03 11.61
N ARG A 82 -12.98 14.40 10.55
CA ARG A 82 -13.75 13.44 9.74
C ARG A 82 -14.15 12.21 10.55
N ASP A 83 -13.21 11.64 11.31
CA ASP A 83 -13.45 10.42 12.08
C ASP A 83 -14.46 10.68 13.20
N TYR A 84 -14.31 11.80 13.92
CA TYR A 84 -15.28 12.24 14.93
C TYR A 84 -16.67 12.51 14.34
N GLY A 85 -16.74 13.15 13.17
CA GLY A 85 -18.00 13.38 12.46
C GLY A 85 -18.69 12.07 12.03
N ALA A 86 -17.91 11.05 11.65
CA ALA A 86 -18.44 9.74 11.32
C ALA A 86 -19.02 9.03 12.56
N ASP A 87 -18.33 9.09 13.69
CA ASP A 87 -18.79 8.51 14.96
C ASP A 87 -20.08 9.19 15.45
N PHE A 88 -20.13 10.53 15.36
CA PHE A 88 -21.33 11.29 15.68
C PHE A 88 -22.52 10.95 14.76
N PHE A 89 -22.27 10.81 13.45
CA PHE A 89 -23.30 10.42 12.49
C PHE A 89 -23.84 9.01 12.79
N GLU A 90 -22.97 8.07 13.14
CA GLU A 90 -23.37 6.71 13.51
C GLU A 90 -24.20 6.70 14.79
N ALA A 91 -23.81 7.49 15.80
CA ALA A 91 -24.58 7.63 17.03
C ALA A 91 -25.99 8.20 16.79
N GLU A 92 -26.11 9.21 15.91
CA GLU A 92 -27.39 9.89 15.67
C GLU A 92 -28.32 9.11 14.72
N THR A 93 -27.76 8.48 13.69
CA THR A 93 -28.55 7.81 12.64
C THR A 93 -28.65 6.30 12.80
N GLY A 94 -27.80 5.70 13.65
CA GLY A 94 -27.64 4.25 13.77
C GLY A 94 -26.99 3.59 12.54
N SER A 95 -26.48 4.39 11.60
CA SER A 95 -25.86 3.90 10.37
C SER A 95 -24.44 4.44 10.21
N ALA A 96 -23.50 3.57 9.83
CA ALA A 96 -22.10 3.98 9.66
C ALA A 96 -21.94 4.91 8.44
N TRP A 97 -21.30 6.07 8.65
CA TRP A 97 -20.91 6.93 7.54
C TRP A 97 -19.74 6.31 6.76
N ARG A 98 -19.80 6.36 5.42
CA ARG A 98 -18.72 5.90 4.54
C ARG A 98 -18.41 6.93 3.47
N PRO A 99 -17.14 7.11 3.10
CA PRO A 99 -16.78 7.96 1.98
C PRO A 99 -17.39 7.41 0.68
N ARG A 100 -17.84 8.31 -0.19
CA ARG A 100 -18.48 7.97 -1.47
C ARG A 100 -17.54 7.21 -2.42
N THR A 101 -16.25 7.49 -2.33
CA THR A 101 -15.19 6.85 -3.11
C THR A 101 -13.99 6.56 -2.21
N GLY A 102 -13.36 5.40 -2.40
CA GLY A 102 -12.15 5.01 -1.67
C GLY A 102 -12.43 4.45 -0.27
N SER A 103 -11.35 4.20 0.47
CA SER A 103 -11.38 3.71 1.85
C SER A 103 -11.23 4.85 2.86
N LYS A 104 -11.79 4.70 4.06
CA LYS A 104 -11.54 5.60 5.21
C LYS A 104 -10.13 5.33 5.74
N VAL A 105 -9.12 5.93 5.10
CA VAL A 105 -7.72 5.85 5.55
C VAL A 105 -7.49 6.87 6.67
N SER A 106 -6.87 6.45 7.77
CA SER A 106 -6.51 7.30 8.90
C SER A 106 -5.04 7.08 9.26
N HIS A 107 -4.29 8.17 9.39
CA HIS A 107 -2.87 8.21 9.73
C HIS A 107 -2.61 8.63 11.18
N ALA A 108 -3.68 8.93 11.94
CA ALA A 108 -3.60 9.52 13.27
C ALA A 108 -2.73 8.72 14.27
N ASN A 109 -2.66 7.40 14.13
CA ASN A 109 -1.93 6.52 15.05
C ASN A 109 -0.55 6.06 14.52
N MET A 110 -0.04 6.66 13.44
CA MET A 110 1.25 6.31 12.88
C MET A 110 2.36 7.18 13.50
N THR A 111 2.98 6.69 14.57
CA THR A 111 4.12 7.37 15.23
C THR A 111 5.47 6.95 14.63
N ALA A 112 6.53 7.74 14.82
CA ALA A 112 7.89 7.37 14.41
C ALA A 112 8.30 5.98 14.93
N ALA A 113 8.09 5.71 16.22
CA ALA A 113 8.38 4.40 16.82
C ALA A 113 7.60 3.22 16.18
N MET A 114 6.41 3.49 15.63
CA MET A 114 5.62 2.46 14.93
C MET A 114 6.14 2.21 13.52
N ILE A 115 6.65 3.25 12.86
CA ILE A 115 7.33 3.14 11.55
C ILE A 115 8.62 2.36 11.75
N ASP A 116 9.48 2.80 12.68
CA ASP A 116 10.75 2.14 12.99
C ASP A 116 10.55 0.66 13.38
N SER A 117 9.52 0.37 14.18
CA SER A 117 9.17 -1.01 14.53
C SER A 117 8.77 -1.84 13.31
N LYS A 118 7.96 -1.30 12.40
CA LYS A 118 7.56 -2.00 11.17
C LYS A 118 8.74 -2.22 10.24
N ASP A 119 9.60 -1.21 10.08
CA ASP A 119 10.78 -1.27 9.25
C ASP A 119 11.78 -2.29 9.80
N PHE A 120 11.99 -2.30 11.12
CA PHE A 120 12.79 -3.31 11.79
C PHE A 120 12.24 -4.73 11.55
N LEU A 121 10.93 -4.95 11.73
CA LEU A 121 10.33 -6.26 11.49
C LEU A 121 10.40 -6.68 10.01
N ALA A 122 10.25 -5.73 9.08
CA ALA A 122 10.39 -5.98 7.66
C ALA A 122 11.83 -6.34 7.29
N ALA A 123 12.81 -5.59 7.80
CA ALA A 123 14.24 -5.86 7.61
C ALA A 123 14.65 -7.20 8.25
N HIS A 124 14.14 -7.52 9.43
CA HIS A 124 14.39 -8.79 10.10
C HIS A 124 13.86 -9.98 9.29
N ARG A 125 12.60 -9.91 8.84
CA ARG A 125 12.03 -10.94 7.94
C ARG A 125 12.82 -11.08 6.64
N HIS A 126 13.31 -9.96 6.08
CA HIS A 126 14.15 -10.01 4.89
C HIS A 126 15.46 -10.76 5.16
N ALA A 127 16.14 -10.46 6.27
CA ALA A 127 17.37 -11.14 6.66
C ALA A 127 17.16 -12.63 6.93
N GLU A 128 16.06 -13.02 7.59
CA GLU A 128 15.71 -14.43 7.79
C GLU A 128 15.42 -15.14 6.45
N ASN A 129 14.68 -14.48 5.55
CA ASN A 129 14.37 -15.03 4.24
C ASN A 129 15.61 -15.14 3.35
N GLU A 130 16.57 -14.22 3.43
CA GLU A 130 17.82 -14.27 2.67
C GLU A 130 18.64 -15.54 2.93
N VAL A 131 18.55 -16.11 4.14
CA VAL A 131 19.20 -17.39 4.46
C VAL A 131 18.54 -18.56 3.71
N MET A 132 17.23 -18.48 3.49
CA MET A 132 16.45 -19.49 2.77
C MET A 132 16.48 -19.31 1.24
N ILE A 133 17.02 -18.18 0.74
CA ILE A 133 17.18 -17.95 -0.70
C ILE A 133 18.42 -18.72 -1.19
N PRO A 134 18.29 -19.57 -2.23
CA PRO A 134 19.43 -20.27 -2.81
C PRO A 134 20.52 -19.27 -3.26
N LYS A 135 21.77 -19.54 -2.89
CA LYS A 135 22.92 -18.69 -3.25
C LYS A 135 23.13 -18.73 -4.78
N GLY A 136 23.11 -17.57 -5.44
CA GLY A 136 23.34 -17.49 -6.88
C GLY A 136 22.75 -16.27 -7.58
N THR A 137 23.09 -16.08 -8.86
CA THR A 137 22.51 -15.02 -9.69
C THR A 137 21.05 -15.35 -10.00
N ARG A 138 20.13 -14.54 -9.48
CA ARG A 138 18.69 -14.72 -9.71
C ARG A 138 18.34 -14.35 -11.15
N ILE A 139 17.85 -15.32 -11.93
CA ILE A 139 17.38 -15.10 -13.30
C ILE A 139 15.89 -15.38 -13.32
N ALA A 140 15.09 -14.31 -13.45
CA ALA A 140 13.65 -14.43 -13.61
C ALA A 140 13.33 -14.83 -15.05
N PHE A 141 12.60 -15.93 -15.22
CA PHE A 141 12.08 -16.39 -16.49
C PHE A 141 10.55 -16.33 -16.46
N ALA A 142 9.99 -15.53 -17.34
CA ALA A 142 8.56 -15.39 -17.56
C ALA A 142 8.25 -15.61 -19.03
N GLY A 143 7.18 -16.33 -19.33
CA GLY A 143 6.79 -16.62 -20.71
C GLY A 143 5.31 -16.94 -20.84
N GLY A 144 4.82 -16.92 -22.09
CA GLY A 144 3.40 -17.16 -22.36
C GLY A 144 2.95 -18.58 -22.02
N MET A 145 1.73 -18.69 -21.49
CA MET A 145 1.07 -19.98 -21.19
C MET A 145 0.90 -20.88 -22.42
N GLU A 146 0.88 -20.29 -23.61
CA GLU A 146 0.71 -20.97 -24.91
C GLU A 146 2.03 -21.13 -25.69
N TYR A 147 3.17 -20.74 -25.11
CA TYR A 147 4.46 -20.81 -25.79
C TYR A 147 5.16 -22.14 -25.48
N ASN A 148 5.23 -23.03 -26.48
CA ASN A 148 5.67 -24.42 -26.32
C ASN A 148 6.96 -24.77 -27.09
N ASP A 149 7.77 -23.78 -27.49
CA ASP A 149 9.03 -24.03 -28.21
C ASP A 149 10.17 -24.40 -27.24
N HIS A 150 10.26 -25.69 -26.92
CA HIS A 150 11.28 -26.23 -26.01
C HIS A 150 12.70 -25.87 -26.43
N ALA A 151 13.08 -26.14 -27.69
CA ALA A 151 14.45 -25.97 -28.14
C ALA A 151 14.94 -24.53 -27.98
N ARG A 152 14.06 -23.56 -28.21
CA ARG A 152 14.39 -22.14 -28.09
C ARG A 152 14.52 -21.67 -26.64
N ILE A 153 13.68 -22.19 -25.73
CA ILE A 153 13.76 -21.88 -24.30
C ILE A 153 15.08 -22.39 -23.72
N TRP A 154 15.40 -23.66 -23.96
CA TRP A 154 16.61 -24.30 -23.46
C TRP A 154 17.87 -23.63 -24.00
N LYS A 155 17.93 -23.34 -25.30
CA LYS A 155 19.06 -22.61 -25.89
C LYS A 155 19.31 -21.25 -25.23
N LYS A 156 18.26 -20.58 -24.76
CA LYS A 156 18.39 -19.28 -24.07
C LYS A 156 18.82 -19.43 -22.61
N LEU A 157 18.32 -20.46 -21.93
CA LEU A 157 18.75 -20.79 -20.57
C LEU A 157 20.21 -21.26 -20.54
N ASP A 158 20.65 -22.05 -21.52
CA ASP A 158 22.06 -22.48 -21.66
C ASP A 158 22.99 -21.28 -21.87
N GLN A 159 22.57 -20.31 -22.69
CA GLN A 159 23.30 -19.06 -22.89
C GLN A 159 23.42 -18.24 -21.59
N ALA A 160 22.39 -18.26 -20.75
CA ALA A 160 22.40 -17.58 -19.46
C ALA A 160 23.27 -18.33 -18.45
N HIS A 161 23.19 -19.66 -18.41
CA HIS A 161 24.01 -20.52 -17.55
C HIS A 161 25.51 -20.40 -17.86
N ALA A 162 25.87 -20.31 -19.14
CA ALA A 162 27.25 -20.09 -19.57
C ALA A 162 27.84 -18.76 -19.06
N LYS A 163 27.00 -17.73 -18.84
CA LYS A 163 27.42 -16.44 -18.27
C LYS A 163 27.35 -16.42 -16.74
N TYR A 164 26.42 -17.17 -16.16
CA TYR A 164 26.14 -17.20 -14.73
C TYR A 164 26.07 -18.66 -14.26
N ALA A 165 27.25 -19.26 -14.00
CA ALA A 165 27.35 -20.69 -13.65
C ALA A 165 26.65 -21.07 -12.33
N GLY A 166 26.36 -20.09 -11.46
CA GLY A 166 25.57 -20.27 -10.24
C GLY A 166 24.19 -19.64 -10.35
N MET A 167 23.54 -19.66 -11.52
CA MET A 167 22.22 -19.04 -11.67
C MET A 167 21.12 -19.82 -10.93
N VAL A 168 20.20 -19.08 -10.32
CA VAL A 168 18.97 -19.62 -9.71
C VAL A 168 17.80 -19.15 -10.56
N LEU A 169 17.09 -20.09 -11.18
CA LEU A 169 15.95 -19.79 -12.03
C LEU A 169 14.72 -19.47 -11.15
N LEU A 170 14.16 -18.29 -11.33
CA LEU A 170 12.90 -17.87 -10.70
C LEU A 170 11.80 -17.90 -11.78
N HIS A 171 10.75 -18.69 -11.56
CA HIS A 171 9.59 -18.77 -12.47
C HIS A 171 8.29 -18.65 -11.68
N GLY A 172 7.20 -18.22 -12.33
CA GLY A 172 5.90 -17.95 -11.71
C GLY A 172 5.10 -19.19 -11.35
N GLY A 173 5.66 -20.40 -11.51
CA GLY A 173 4.99 -21.65 -11.20
C GLY A 173 3.81 -22.00 -12.11
N ALA A 174 3.71 -21.39 -13.29
CA ALA A 174 2.60 -21.67 -14.20
C ALA A 174 2.51 -23.16 -14.59
N PRO A 175 1.32 -23.79 -14.54
CA PRO A 175 1.16 -25.23 -14.75
C PRO A 175 1.32 -25.67 -16.22
N LYS A 176 1.45 -24.74 -17.17
CA LYS A 176 1.56 -24.97 -18.63
C LYS A 176 2.39 -23.87 -19.30
N GLY A 177 2.86 -24.15 -20.51
CA GLY A 177 3.60 -23.19 -21.34
C GLY A 177 5.06 -23.05 -20.97
N ALA A 178 5.64 -21.90 -21.33
CA ALA A 178 7.08 -21.69 -21.31
C ALA A 178 7.71 -21.87 -19.92
N GLU A 179 7.03 -21.41 -18.86
CA GLU A 179 7.56 -21.49 -17.49
C GLU A 179 7.63 -22.91 -16.95
N ARG A 180 6.68 -23.77 -17.33
CA ARG A 180 6.73 -25.20 -17.01
C ARG A 180 7.88 -25.88 -17.74
N ILE A 181 8.08 -25.52 -19.01
CA ILE A 181 9.17 -26.07 -19.83
C ILE A 181 10.54 -25.69 -19.27
N ALA A 182 10.66 -24.48 -18.72
CA ALA A 182 11.89 -23.99 -18.08
C ALA A 182 12.16 -24.63 -16.71
N ALA A 183 11.15 -25.22 -16.06
CA ALA A 183 11.26 -25.87 -14.75
C ALA A 183 11.44 -27.40 -14.82
N CYS A 184 11.29 -28.00 -16.01
CA CYS A 184 11.57 -29.42 -16.27
C CYS A 184 13.05 -29.65 -16.57
#